data_AF-H1PWQ2-F1
#
_entry.id   AF-H1PWQ2-F1
#
_cell.length_a   1.000
_cell.length_b   1.000
_cell.length_c   1.000
_cell.angle_alpha   90.00
_cell.angle_beta   90.00
_cell.angle_gamma   90.00
#
_symmetry.space_group_name_H-M   'P 1'
#
loop_
_entity.id
_entity.type
_entity.pdbx_description
1 polymer ?
#
loop_
_entity_poly.entity_id
_entity_poly.type
_entity_poly.pdbx_seq_one_letter_code
_entity_poly.pdbx_strand_id
1 'polypeptide(L)'
;MNVEFGIFGEKEFIEIDENLYKYIFDSLKWANSYYNKKMTVKGINLKGDTYFDKNGMEELRGIIKAWIEIFSYSPENFILYGDYNLEDNAYQENFFIKKNILSQLKELTEKIDEANLKNELLVCTIENY
;
A
#
# COMPACT_ATOMS: atom_id res chain seq x y z
N MET A 1 -2.06 11.82 -5.65
CA MET A 1 -1.27 11.49 -4.46
C MET A 1 -0.60 10.17 -4.74
N ASN A 2 0.73 10.15 -4.88
CA ASN A 2 1.44 8.91 -5.22
C ASN A 2 1.85 8.21 -3.94
N VAL A 3 1.60 6.90 -3.86
CA VAL A 3 1.97 6.08 -2.69
C VAL A 3 3.12 5.17 -3.08
N GLU A 4 4.29 5.48 -2.57
CA GLU A 4 5.53 4.84 -2.96
C GLU A 4 6.09 3.99 -1.82
N PHE A 5 6.66 2.83 -2.16
CA PHE A 5 7.34 1.96 -1.21
C PHE A 5 8.78 1.69 -1.66
N GLY A 6 9.72 1.75 -0.73
CA GLY A 6 11.12 1.50 -1.00
C GLY A 6 11.85 0.99 0.23
N ILE A 7 13.15 0.75 0.08
CA ILE A 7 14.02 0.36 1.20
C ILE A 7 14.70 1.62 1.72
N PHE A 8 14.78 1.75 3.05
CA PHE A 8 15.39 2.92 3.67
C PHE A 8 16.83 3.13 3.19
N GLY A 9 17.12 4.33 2.69
CA GLY A 9 18.44 4.69 2.16
C GLY A 9 18.65 4.34 0.68
N GLU A 10 17.71 3.65 0.05
CA GLU A 10 17.73 3.37 -1.39
C GLU A 10 16.89 4.38 -2.18
N LYS A 11 17.15 4.48 -3.48
CA LYS A 11 16.44 5.40 -4.41
C LYS A 11 15.36 4.73 -5.23
N GLU A 12 15.29 3.41 -5.18
CA GLU A 12 14.34 2.64 -5.96
C GLU A 12 13.05 2.46 -5.17
N PHE A 13 11.97 3.02 -5.71
CA PHE A 13 10.64 2.91 -5.17
C PHE A 13 9.73 2.22 -6.17
N ILE A 14 8.76 1.49 -5.64
CA ILE A 14 7.60 1.03 -6.40
C ILE A 14 6.42 1.94 -6.08
N GLU A 15 5.55 2.13 -7.05
CA GLU A 15 4.35 2.96 -6.91
C GLU A 15 3.11 2.07 -6.84
N ILE A 16 2.20 2.40 -5.92
CA ILE A 16 0.88 1.79 -5.81
C ILE A 16 -0.16 2.82 -6.23
N ASP A 17 -1.08 2.40 -7.10
CA ASP A 17 -2.21 3.20 -7.54
C ASP A 17 -2.97 3.79 -6.35
N GLU A 18 -3.20 5.11 -6.39
CA GLU A 18 -3.84 5.85 -5.29
C GLU A 18 -5.22 5.29 -4.93
N ASN A 19 -6.03 4.94 -5.93
CA ASN A 19 -7.38 4.47 -5.72
C ASN A 19 -7.37 3.03 -5.15
N LEU A 20 -6.42 2.20 -5.59
CA LEU A 20 -6.20 0.88 -5.00
C LEU A 20 -5.78 1.02 -3.53
N TYR A 21 -4.81 1.90 -3.26
CA TYR A 21 -4.32 2.18 -1.91
C TYR A 21 -5.47 2.63 -1.00
N LYS A 22 -6.27 3.63 -1.43
CA LYS A 22 -7.43 4.12 -0.67
C LYS A 22 -8.43 3.00 -0.38
N TYR A 23 -8.70 2.16 -1.37
CA TYR A 23 -9.65 1.05 -1.23
C TYR A 23 -9.22 0.05 -0.14
N ILE A 24 -7.92 -0.27 -0.05
CA ILE A 24 -7.39 -1.23 0.93
C ILE A 24 -6.86 -0.58 2.22
N PHE A 25 -6.91 0.76 2.32
CA PHE A 25 -6.18 1.57 3.29
C PHE A 25 -6.41 1.15 4.74
N ASP A 26 -7.65 0.85 5.11
CA ASP A 26 -7.98 0.51 6.49
C ASP A 26 -7.32 -0.78 6.97
N SER A 27 -7.13 -1.75 6.07
CA SER A 27 -6.41 -2.97 6.40
C SER A 27 -4.91 -2.73 6.55
N LEU A 28 -4.33 -1.80 5.76
CA LEU A 28 -2.90 -1.46 5.85
C LEU A 28 -2.56 -0.82 7.20
N LYS A 29 -3.52 -0.17 7.87
CA LYS A 29 -3.39 0.36 9.24
C LYS A 29 -3.14 -0.70 10.30
N TRP A 30 -3.34 -1.99 10.02
CA TRP A 30 -3.18 -3.02 11.03
C TRP A 30 -1.74 -3.42 11.28
N ALA A 31 -0.84 -3.17 10.32
CA ALA A 31 0.59 -3.39 10.48
C ALA A 31 1.22 -2.33 11.41
N ASN A 32 2.11 -2.75 12.29
CA ASN A 32 2.88 -1.86 13.14
C ASN A 32 3.87 -1.05 12.30
N SER A 33 3.99 0.23 12.61
CA SER A 33 4.89 1.12 11.88
C SER A 33 5.33 2.28 12.77
N TYR A 34 6.28 3.07 12.25
CA TYR A 34 6.80 4.25 12.92
C TYR A 34 6.71 5.45 12.01
N TYR A 35 6.32 6.57 12.60
CA TYR A 35 6.42 7.87 11.96
C TYR A 35 7.61 8.64 12.51
N ASN A 36 8.37 9.32 11.64
CA ASN A 36 9.56 10.11 11.98
C ASN A 36 10.54 9.36 12.91
N LYS A 37 10.64 8.03 12.77
CA LYS A 37 11.52 7.14 13.55
C LYS A 37 11.35 7.20 15.07
N LYS A 38 10.24 7.74 15.58
CA LYS A 38 10.07 8.05 17.02
C LYS A 38 8.70 7.72 17.59
N MET A 39 7.65 7.73 16.78
CA MET A 39 6.30 7.51 17.27
C MET A 39 5.72 6.27 16.61
N THR A 40 5.40 5.25 17.42
CA THR A 40 4.66 4.08 16.96
C THR A 40 3.30 4.54 16.47
N VAL A 41 3.02 4.27 15.21
CA VAL A 41 1.72 4.50 14.59
C VAL A 41 1.20 3.17 14.04
N LYS A 42 -0.06 3.15 13.63
CA LYS A 42 -0.71 1.99 13.02
C LYS A 42 -0.80 2.23 11.51
N GLY A 43 -0.11 1.39 10.74
CA GLY A 43 0.10 1.44 9.30
C GLY A 43 0.57 2.78 8.74
N ILE A 44 0.00 3.19 7.62
CA ILE A 44 0.59 4.25 6.78
C ILE A 44 0.07 5.62 7.21
N ASN A 45 1.01 6.50 7.58
CA ASN A 45 0.72 7.87 7.93
C ASN A 45 0.54 8.72 6.66
N LEU A 46 -0.54 9.49 6.60
CA LEU A 46 -0.86 10.39 5.47
C LEU A 46 0.03 11.64 5.42
N LYS A 47 0.95 11.80 6.37
CA LYS A 47 1.90 12.91 6.45
C LYS A 47 3.30 12.38 6.68
N GLY A 48 4.17 12.54 5.68
CA GLY A 48 5.58 12.15 5.73
C GLY A 48 5.81 10.63 5.75
N ASP A 49 7.08 10.26 5.83
CA ASP A 49 7.52 8.87 5.69
C ASP A 49 7.01 7.99 6.84
N THR A 50 6.50 6.83 6.46
CA THR A 50 6.17 5.72 7.36
C THR A 50 7.23 4.64 7.23
N TYR A 51 7.74 4.15 8.36
CA TYR A 51 8.77 3.12 8.42
C TYR A 51 8.20 1.83 9.00
N PHE A 52 8.48 0.68 8.38
CA PHE A 52 8.13 -0.63 8.89
C PHE A 52 9.41 -1.38 9.29
N ASP A 53 9.46 -1.82 10.54
CA ASP A 53 10.50 -2.75 11.00
C ASP A 53 10.14 -4.19 10.59
N LYS A 54 10.96 -5.15 11.00
CA LYS A 54 10.74 -6.57 10.66
C LYS A 54 9.34 -7.07 11.02
N ASN A 55 8.83 -6.75 12.22
CA ASN A 55 7.52 -7.23 12.66
C ASN A 55 6.41 -6.54 11.86
N GLY A 56 6.52 -5.23 11.67
CA GLY A 56 5.58 -4.45 10.84
C GLY A 56 5.55 -4.92 9.39
N MET A 57 6.72 -5.26 8.83
CA MET A 57 6.84 -5.82 7.49
C MET A 57 6.20 -7.20 7.37
N GLU A 58 6.35 -8.09 8.37
CA GLU A 58 5.69 -9.39 8.38
C GLU A 58 4.15 -9.25 8.40
N GLU A 59 3.63 -8.33 9.23
CA GLU A 59 2.19 -8.03 9.29
C GLU A 59 1.68 -7.43 7.96
N LEU A 60 2.37 -6.41 7.44
CA LEU A 60 2.02 -5.77 6.17
C LEU A 60 2.02 -6.78 5.03
N ARG A 61 3.06 -7.62 4.95
CA ARG A 61 3.16 -8.69 3.95
C ARG A 61 1.98 -9.65 4.01
N GLY A 62 1.55 -10.05 5.20
CA GLY A 62 0.38 -10.91 5.39
C GLY A 62 -0.89 -10.27 4.81
N ILE A 63 -1.09 -8.97 5.09
CA ILE A 63 -2.24 -8.20 4.58
C ILE A 63 -2.20 -8.10 3.04
N ILE A 64 -1.04 -7.75 2.45
CA ILE A 64 -0.89 -7.65 1.00
C ILE A 64 -1.15 -8.99 0.31
N LYS A 65 -0.67 -10.10 0.88
CA LYS A 65 -0.94 -11.44 0.35
C LYS A 65 -2.43 -11.79 0.37
N ALA A 66 -3.16 -11.41 1.41
CA ALA A 66 -4.61 -11.61 1.46
C ALA A 66 -5.32 -10.82 0.35
N TRP A 67 -4.89 -9.58 0.07
CA TRP A 67 -5.42 -8.81 -1.06
C TRP A 67 -5.09 -9.41 -2.42
N ILE A 68 -3.86 -9.91 -2.62
CA ILE A 68 -3.49 -10.67 -3.83
C ILE A 68 -4.46 -11.84 -4.03
N GLU A 69 -4.78 -12.58 -2.97
CA GLU A 69 -5.72 -13.69 -3.03
C GLU A 69 -7.13 -13.22 -3.39
N ILE A 70 -7.65 -12.18 -2.73
CA ILE A 70 -8.97 -11.59 -3.05
C ILE A 70 -9.04 -11.17 -4.53
N PHE A 71 -8.07 -10.40 -5.02
CA PHE A 71 -8.06 -9.93 -6.41
C PHE A 71 -7.76 -11.05 -7.41
N SER A 72 -7.21 -12.19 -6.99
CA SER A 72 -7.07 -13.36 -7.87
C SER A 72 -8.42 -13.92 -8.31
N TYR A 73 -9.49 -13.67 -7.55
CA TYR A 73 -10.87 -14.05 -7.90
C TYR A 73 -11.65 -12.96 -8.65
N SER A 74 -11.06 -11.77 -8.85
CA SER A 74 -11.73 -10.71 -9.60
C SER A 74 -11.91 -11.09 -11.08
N PRO A 75 -12.88 -10.46 -11.78
CA PRO A 75 -12.89 -10.42 -13.24
C PRO A 75 -11.62 -9.74 -13.80
N GLU A 76 -11.35 -9.88 -15.10
CA GLU A 76 -10.21 -9.23 -15.76
C GLU A 76 -10.29 -7.70 -15.70
N ASN A 77 -11.49 -7.15 -15.85
CA ASN A 77 -11.79 -5.73 -15.70
C ASN A 77 -12.94 -5.57 -14.70
N PHE A 78 -12.79 -4.66 -13.73
CA PHE A 78 -13.79 -4.44 -12.68
C PHE A 78 -13.72 -3.02 -12.12
N ILE A 79 -14.72 -2.66 -11.32
CA ILE A 79 -14.83 -1.35 -10.66
C ILE A 79 -14.67 -1.55 -9.15
N LEU A 80 -13.89 -0.68 -8.52
CA LEU A 80 -13.90 -0.47 -7.08
C LEU A 80 -14.43 0.92 -6.78
N TYR A 81 -15.33 1.02 -5.81
CA TYR A 81 -15.89 2.30 -5.39
C TYR A 81 -14.96 3.01 -4.42
N GLY A 82 -14.71 4.29 -4.69
CA GLY A 82 -13.93 5.19 -3.84
C GLY A 82 -14.80 6.08 -2.97
N ASP A 83 -14.39 7.34 -2.81
CA ASP A 83 -15.07 8.32 -1.96
C ASP A 83 -16.46 8.68 -2.52
N TYR A 84 -17.36 9.07 -1.61
CA TYR A 84 -18.68 9.57 -1.98
C TYR A 84 -18.61 11.05 -2.37
N ASN A 85 -19.03 11.37 -3.60
CA ASN A 85 -19.18 12.75 -4.05
C ASN A 85 -20.58 13.26 -3.69
N LEU A 86 -20.64 14.30 -2.84
CA LEU A 86 -21.88 14.95 -2.43
C LEU A 86 -22.56 15.72 -3.58
N GLU A 87 -21.79 16.27 -4.52
CA GLU A 87 -22.34 17.05 -5.65
C GLU A 87 -23.03 16.13 -6.66
N ASP A 88 -22.39 15.00 -6.97
CA ASP A 88 -22.91 14.01 -7.92
C ASP A 88 -23.88 13.01 -7.27
N ASN A 89 -23.99 13.04 -5.93
CA ASN A 89 -24.76 12.08 -5.14
C ASN A 89 -24.45 10.62 -5.51
N ALA A 90 -23.17 10.32 -5.68
CA ALA A 90 -22.66 9.03 -6.17
C ALA A 90 -21.26 8.73 -5.62
N TYR A 91 -20.89 7.46 -5.59
CA TYR A 91 -19.51 7.04 -5.31
C TYR A 91 -18.63 7.20 -6.55
N GLN A 92 -17.37 7.58 -6.35
CA GLN A 92 -16.36 7.55 -7.40
C GLN A 92 -16.18 6.11 -7.89
N GLU A 93 -16.28 5.90 -9.21
CA GLU A 93 -16.01 4.62 -9.85
C GLU A 93 -14.57 4.57 -10.35
N ASN A 94 -13.78 3.64 -9.82
CA ASN A 94 -12.40 3.43 -10.24
C ASN A 94 -12.28 2.13 -11.03
N PHE A 95 -11.92 2.24 -12.31
CA PHE A 95 -11.76 1.11 -13.21
C PHE A 95 -10.39 0.46 -13.03
N PHE A 96 -10.37 -0.85 -12.87
CA PHE A 96 -9.16 -1.62 -12.67
C PHE A 96 -9.04 -2.81 -13.60
N ILE A 97 -7.80 -3.10 -13.97
CA ILE A 97 -7.39 -4.30 -14.71
C ILE A 97 -6.70 -5.24 -13.71
N LYS A 98 -7.21 -6.46 -13.57
CA LYS A 98 -6.72 -7.48 -12.64
C LYS A 98 -5.21 -7.66 -12.71
N LYS A 99 -4.66 -7.79 -13.92
CA LYS A 99 -3.23 -7.96 -14.14
C LYS A 99 -2.40 -6.83 -13.51
N ASN A 100 -2.87 -5.59 -13.61
CA ASN A 100 -2.13 -4.42 -13.12
C ASN A 100 -2.11 -4.38 -11.59
N ILE A 101 -3.27 -4.60 -10.93
CA ILE A 101 -3.34 -4.68 -9.47
C ILE A 101 -2.46 -5.81 -8.95
N LEU A 102 -2.58 -7.00 -9.55
CA LEU A 102 -1.79 -8.15 -9.11
C LEU A 102 -0.29 -7.94 -9.32
N SER A 103 0.14 -7.20 -10.35
CA SER A 103 1.55 -6.82 -10.55
C SER A 103 2.01 -5.92 -9.40
N GLN A 104 1.31 -4.82 -9.16
CA GLN A 104 1.66 -3.84 -8.12
C GLN A 104 1.76 -4.49 -6.72
N LEU A 105 0.79 -5.32 -6.34
CA LEU A 105 0.80 -5.98 -5.03
C LEU A 105 1.89 -7.04 -4.91
N LYS A 106 2.24 -7.74 -5.99
CA LYS A 106 3.35 -8.70 -6.01
C LYS A 106 4.68 -8.00 -5.92
N GLU A 107 4.88 -6.93 -6.69
CA GLU A 107 6.08 -6.07 -6.60
C GLU A 107 6.26 -5.51 -5.18
N LEU A 108 5.17 -5.12 -4.50
CA LEU A 108 5.23 -4.74 -3.08
C LEU A 108 5.63 -5.89 -2.17
N THR A 109 5.10 -7.08 -2.40
CA THR A 109 5.51 -8.28 -1.64
C THR A 109 6.99 -8.58 -1.83
N GLU A 110 7.50 -8.46 -3.06
CA GLU A 110 8.91 -8.65 -3.40
C GLU A 110 9.80 -7.60 -2.74
N LYS A 111 9.39 -6.32 -2.75
CA LYS A 111 10.12 -5.24 -2.08
C LYS A 111 10.17 -5.42 -0.56
N ILE A 112 9.08 -5.91 0.05
CA ILE A 112 9.05 -6.28 1.47
C ILE A 112 10.00 -7.46 1.76
N ASP A 113 10.00 -8.49 0.91
CA ASP A 113 10.90 -9.64 1.05
C ASP A 113 12.37 -9.23 0.90
N GLU A 114 12.67 -8.32 -0.04
CA GLU A 114 13.99 -7.72 -0.23
C GLU A 114 14.46 -6.97 1.01
N ALA A 115 13.63 -6.08 1.57
CA ALA A 115 13.93 -5.34 2.79
C ALA A 115 14.22 -6.27 3.98
N ASN A 116 13.40 -7.32 4.15
CA ASN A 116 13.60 -8.34 5.19
C ASN A 116 14.93 -9.10 5.02
N LEU A 117 15.30 -9.47 3.79
CA LEU A 117 16.56 -10.17 3.50
C LEU A 117 17.78 -9.29 3.80
N LYS A 118 17.69 -7.99 3.54
CA LYS A 118 18.72 -7.00 3.87
C LYS A 118 18.74 -6.61 5.35
N ASN A 119 17.72 -7.00 6.12
CA ASN A 119 17.50 -6.56 7.50
C ASN A 119 17.43 -5.02 7.61
N GLU A 120 16.79 -4.40 6.62
CA GLU A 120 16.58 -2.95 6.52
C GLU A 120 15.10 -2.60 6.73
N LEU A 121 14.82 -1.31 6.95
CA LEU A 121 13.45 -0.82 7.06
C LEU A 121 12.80 -0.67 5.69
N LEU A 122 11.53 -1.04 5.56
CA LEU A 122 10.69 -0.58 4.45
C LEU A 122 10.21 0.84 4.76
N VAL A 123 10.22 1.71 3.74
CA VAL A 123 9.71 3.07 3.79
C VAL A 123 8.50 3.17 2.88
N CYS A 124 7.44 3.79 3.37
CA CYS A 124 6.30 4.23 2.57
C CYS A 124 6.25 5.76 2.59
N THR A 125 6.18 6.37 1.41
CA THR A 125 6.12 7.81 1.21
C THR A 125 4.85 8.17 0.46
N ILE A 126 4.17 9.23 0.91
CA ILE A 126 2.96 9.75 0.27
C ILE A 126 3.27 11.15 -0.24
N GLU A 127 3.38 11.30 -1.56
CA GLU A 127 3.58 12.60 -2.20
C GLU A 127 2.22 13.26 -2.51
N ASN A 128 1.97 14.40 -1.88
CA ASN A 128 0.86 15.30 -2.21
C ASN A 128 1.44 16.45 -3.04
N TYR A 129 1.09 16.53 -4.32
CA TYR A 129 1.38 17.70 -5.17
C TYR A 129 0.51 18.89 -4.78
#